data_AF-A0A9D8J708-F1
#
_entry.id   AF-A0A9D8J708-F1
#
_cell.length_a   1.000
_cell.length_b   1.000
_cell.length_c   1.000
_cell.angle_alpha   90.00
_cell.angle_beta   90.00
_cell.angle_gamma   90.00
#
_symmetry.space_group_name_H-M   'P 1'
#
loop_
_entity.id
_entity.type
_entity.pdbx_description
1 polymer ?
#
loop_
_entity_poly.entity_id
_entity_poly.type
_entity_poly.pdbx_seq_one_letter_code
_entity_poly.pdbx_strand_id
1 'polypeptide(L)' 'MRLRDGRQFPLYIPNGLETGLKLNRPLVVAQGATTRRFIDFDLRKSIVAPAGQGQNWILRPSLRVVD' A
#
# COMPACT_ATOMS: atom_id res chain seq x y z
N MET A 1 -1.63 14.99 2.04
CA MET A 1 -2.48 14.51 3.16
C MET A 1 -3.08 15.71 3.87
N ARG A 2 -4.40 15.73 4.08
CA ARG A 2 -5.08 16.78 4.85
C ARG A 2 -5.48 16.23 6.22
N LEU A 3 -5.07 16.93 7.28
CA LEU A 3 -5.46 16.62 8.65
C LEU A 3 -6.81 17.25 8.99
N ARG A 4 -7.44 16.78 10.08
CA ARG A 4 -8.73 17.30 10.56
C ARG A 4 -8.68 18.79 10.95
N ASP A 5 -7.51 19.26 11.37
CA ASP A 5 -7.24 20.66 11.71
C ASP A 5 -7.02 21.56 10.47
N GLY A 6 -7.16 21.01 9.26
CA GLY A 6 -7.04 21.75 8.00
C GLY A 6 -5.62 21.82 7.43
N ARG A 7 -4.58 21.44 8.18
CA ARG A 7 -3.20 21.44 7.67
C ARG A 7 -3.02 20.43 6.54
N GLN A 8 -2.18 20.80 5.58
CA GLN A 8 -1.83 19.96 4.45
C GLN A 8 -0.33 19.64 4.47
N PHE A 9 -0.01 18.37 4.24
CA PHE A 9 1.36 17.88 4.13
C PHE A 9 1.57 17.18 2.79
N PRO A 10 2.76 17.27 2.19
CA PRO A 10 3.10 16.43 1.04
C PRO A 10 3.04 14.95 1.43
N LEU A 11 2.54 14.13 0.50
CA LEU A 11 2.63 12.66 0.60
C LEU A 11 3.76 12.22 -0.32
N TYR A 12 4.83 11.72 0.26
CA TYR A 12 5.93 11.14 -0.50
C TYR A 12 5.56 9.71 -0.92
N ILE A 13 5.61 9.46 -2.22
CA ILE A 13 5.47 8.13 -2.80
C ILE A 13 6.88 7.73 -3.26
N PRO A 14 7.56 6.80 -2.57
CA PRO A 14 8.88 6.35 -2.98
C PRO A 14 8.81 5.82 -4.40
N ASN A 15 9.70 6.32 -5.28
CA ASN A 15 9.78 6.04 -6.72
C ASN A 15 8.86 4.90 -7.18
N GLY A 16 7.68 5.29 -7.66
CA GLY A 16 6.76 4.44 -8.40
C GLY A 16 7.33 4.11 -9.79
N LEU A 17 8.53 3.51 -9.85
CA LEU A 17 9.00 2.81 -11.03
C LEU A 17 8.04 1.64 -11.24
N GLU A 18 6.93 1.90 -11.95
CA GLU A 18 6.14 1.05 -12.84
C GLU A 18 5.94 -0.43 -12.46
N THR A 19 6.10 -0.80 -11.20
CA THR A 19 6.09 -2.22 -10.82
C THR A 19 4.69 -2.74 -10.54
N GLY A 20 3.69 -1.87 -10.62
CA GLY A 20 2.30 -2.22 -10.35
C GLY A 20 2.13 -2.88 -8.99
N LEU A 21 1.06 -3.65 -8.88
CA LEU A 21 0.71 -4.43 -7.71
C LEU A 21 1.62 -5.68 -7.62
N LYS A 22 2.60 -5.70 -6.70
CA LYS A 22 3.45 -6.88 -6.47
C LYS A 22 2.86 -7.82 -5.41
N LEU A 23 2.50 -9.04 -5.82
CA LEU A 23 2.17 -10.12 -4.91
C LEU A 23 3.46 -10.83 -4.48
N ASN A 24 3.90 -10.61 -3.24
CA ASN A 24 5.13 -11.22 -2.71
C ASN A 24 4.92 -12.67 -2.22
N ARG A 25 4.01 -13.43 -2.85
CA ARG A 25 3.71 -14.83 -2.51
C ARG A 25 3.30 -15.63 -3.75
N PRO A 26 3.50 -16.97 -3.77
CA PRO A 26 3.01 -17.81 -4.85
C PRO A 26 1.49 -17.72 -5.04
N LEU A 27 1.04 -17.72 -6.30
CA LEU A 27 -0.38 -17.87 -6.67
C LEU A 27 -0.56 -19.27 -7.27
N VAL A 28 -1.29 -20.14 -6.56
CA VAL A 28 -1.62 -21.49 -7.06
C VAL A 28 -2.96 -21.45 -7.78
N VAL A 29 -3.00 -21.95 -9.02
CA VAL A 29 -4.22 -22.07 -9.82
C VAL A 29 -4.35 -23.53 -10.28
N ALA A 30 -5.44 -24.19 -9.88
CA ALA A 30 -5.72 -25.56 -10.33
C ALA A 30 -6.26 -25.56 -11.77
N GLN A 31 -5.97 -26.62 -12.53
CA GLN A 31 -6.46 -26.78 -13.89
C GLN A 31 -8.00 -26.73 -13.92
N GLY A 32 -8.56 -25.88 -14.79
CA GLY A 32 -10.01 -25.69 -14.91
C GLY A 32 -10.67 -24.90 -13.78
N ALA A 33 -9.92 -24.44 -12.78
CA ALA A 33 -10.46 -23.67 -11.66
C ALA A 33 -10.25 -22.16 -11.83
N THR A 34 -11.17 -21.37 -11.27
CA THR A 34 -11.01 -19.92 -11.12
C THR A 34 -10.57 -19.59 -9.70
N THR A 35 -9.35 -19.10 -9.53
CA THR A 35 -8.87 -18.56 -8.25
C THR A 35 -9.27 -17.09 -8.14
N ARG A 36 -10.20 -16.77 -7.23
CA ARG A 36 -10.51 -15.38 -6.85
C ARG A 36 -9.78 -15.02 -5.56
N ARG A 37 -9.20 -13.81 -5.54
CA ARG A 37 -8.53 -13.25 -4.36
C ARG A 37 -8.99 -11.81 -4.19
N PHE A 38 -9.30 -11.46 -2.96
CA PHE A 38 -9.53 -10.08 -2.58
C PHE A 38 -8.26 -9.51 -1.98
N ILE A 39 -7.95 -8.29 -2.36
CA ILE A 39 -6.81 -7.55 -1.83
C ILE A 39 -7.40 -6.43 -0.99
N ASP A 40 -7.13 -6.49 0.31
CA ASP A 40 -7.48 -5.40 1.21
C ASP A 40 -6.31 -4.41 1.27
N PHE A 41 -6.61 -3.16 0.93
CA PHE A 41 -5.68 -2.03 1.03
C PHE A 41 -6.29 -0.98 1.96
N ASP A 42 -5.76 -0.90 3.18
CA ASP A 42 -6.08 0.18 4.11
C ASP A 42 -5.04 1.30 3.98
N LEU A 43 -5.43 2.40 3.32
CA LEU A 43 -4.60 3.58 3.16
C LEU A 43 -4.12 4.14 4.50
N ARG A 44 -4.96 4.08 5.56
CA ARG A 44 -4.61 4.62 6.88
C ARG A 44 -3.48 3.84 7.53
N LYS A 45 -3.43 2.53 7.31
CA LYS A 45 -2.35 1.66 7.78
C LYS A 45 -1.10 1.71 6.89
N SER A 46 -1.25 2.22 5.66
CA SER A 46 -0.19 2.29 4.66
C SER A 46 0.55 3.64 4.66
N ILE A 47 0.14 4.59 5.51
CA ILE A 47 0.81 5.87 5.68
C ILE A 47 1.68 5.81 6.94
N VAL A 48 2.96 6.12 6.79
CA VAL A 48 3.91 6.16 7.91
C VAL A 48 4.59 7.53 7.98
N ALA A 49 4.99 7.91 9.20
CA ALA A 49 5.85 9.07 9.46
C ALA A 49 7.08 8.59 10.24
N PRO A 50 8.12 8.08 9.55
CA PRO A 50 9.29 7.53 10.22
C PRO A 50 10.04 8.61 11.02
N ALA A 51 10.48 8.26 12.23
CA ALA A 51 11.31 9.14 13.03
C ALA A 51 12.59 9.53 12.28
N GLY A 52 13.02 10.79 12.39
CA GLY A 52 14.25 11.29 11.78
C GLY A 52 14.16 11.67 10.29
N GLN A 53 12.99 11.54 9.64
CA GLN A 53 12.79 11.97 8.24
C GLN A 53 12.00 13.29 8.09
N GLY A 54 11.90 14.10 9.15
CA GLY A 54 11.11 15.34 9.15
C GLY A 54 9.59 15.09 9.12
N GLN A 55 8.78 16.14 8.85
CA GLN A 55 7.31 16.04 8.74
C GLN A 55 6.84 15.37 7.43
N ASN A 56 7.58 14.37 6.97
CA ASN A 56 7.31 13.66 5.73
C ASN A 56 6.40 12.47 5.99
N TRP A 57 5.24 12.48 5.35
CA TRP A 57 4.35 11.33 5.29
C TRP A 57 4.70 10.48 4.08
N ILE A 58 4.90 9.19 4.30
CA ILE A 58 5.34 8.26 3.25
C ILE A 58 4.26 7.21 3.03
N LEU A 59 3.88 7.03 1.76
CA LEU A 59 3.06 5.91 1.35
C LEU A 59 3.92 4.63 1.27
N ARG A 60 3.60 3.65 2.10
CA ARG A 60 4.15 2.29 2.08
C ARG A 60 3.02 1.30 1.85
N PRO A 61 2.62 1.07 0.58
CA PRO A 61 1.54 0.15 0.29
C PRO A 61 2.03 -1.27 0.56
N SER A 62 1.46 -1.92 1.57
CA SER A 62 1.64 -3.35 1.82
C SER A 62 0.31 -4.04 1.57
N LEU A 63 0.31 -4.99 0.65
CA LEU A 63 -0.91 -5.69 0.26
C LEU A 63 -1.03 -6.95 1.10
N ARG A 64 -2.14 -7.10 1.81
CA ARG A 64 -2.49 -8.36 2.46
C ARG A 64 -3.47 -9.09 1.55
N VAL A 65 -3.16 -10.34 1.24
CA VAL A 65 -4.14 -11.20 0.60
C VAL A 65 -4.92 -11.93 1.69
N VAL A 66 -6.25 -11.92 1.54
CA VAL A 66 -7.20 -12.64 2.39
C VAL A 66 -7.84 -13.75 1.56
N ASP A 67 -8.11 -14.89 2.19
CA ASP A 67 -8.74 -16.06 1.56
C ASP A 67 -10.20 -16.19 2.04
#